data_AF-A0A550GXM4-F1
#
_entry.id   AF-A0A550GXM4-F1
#
_cell.length_a   1.000
_cell.length_b   1.000
_cell.length_c   1.000
_cell.angle_alpha   90.00
_cell.angle_beta   90.00
_cell.angle_gamma   90.00
#
_symmetry.space_group_name_H-M   'P 1'
#
loop_
_entity.id
_entity.type
_entity.pdbx_description
1 polymer ?
#
loop_
_entity_poly.entity_id
_entity_poly.type
_entity_poly.pdbx_seq_one_letter_code
_entity_poly.pdbx_strand_id
1 'polypeptide(L)'
;MFSTLDIGNFFLFISGFLMIYTAYRDRKVLTGYNFIGTLLLAAGITFVIVFYLQEGYYISTFLTLPNYFYWIVVLAALIQQRRKQVK
;
A
#
# COMPACT_ATOMS: atom_id res chain seq x y z
N MET A 1 -22.22 8.19 -0.42
CA MET A 1 -22.97 7.07 -1.00
C MET A 1 -22.18 5.81 -0.70
N PHE A 2 -22.78 4.81 -0.05
CA PHE A 2 -22.13 3.54 0.27
C PHE A 2 -22.17 2.66 -0.98
N SER A 3 -21.04 2.13 -1.41
CA SER A 3 -20.86 1.40 -2.67
C SER A 3 -20.27 0.02 -2.42
N THR A 4 -20.42 -0.89 -3.37
CA THR A 4 -19.76 -2.21 -3.33
C THR A 4 -18.23 -2.10 -3.28
N LEU A 5 -17.66 -0.99 -3.78
CA LEU A 5 -16.23 -0.67 -3.65
C LEU A 5 -15.81 -0.51 -2.18
N ASP A 6 -16.68 0.04 -1.33
CA ASP A 6 -16.37 0.25 0.09
C ASP A 6 -16.20 -1.07 0.85
N ILE A 7 -16.93 -2.13 0.46
CA ILE A 7 -16.79 -3.47 1.04
C ILE A 7 -15.40 -4.04 0.71
N GLY A 8 -15.00 -3.97 -0.56
CA GLY A 8 -13.66 -4.41 -0.99
C GLY A 8 -12.56 -3.62 -0.27
N ASN A 9 -12.72 -2.29 -0.21
CA ASN A 9 -11.78 -1.41 0.47
C ASN A 9 -11.73 -1.65 1.98
N PHE A 10 -12.81 -2.09 2.62
CA PHE A 10 -12.80 -2.47 4.02
C PHE A 10 -11.94 -3.71 4.29
N PHE A 11 -11.96 -4.71 3.41
CA PHE A 11 -11.04 -5.83 3.51
C PHE A 11 -9.58 -5.39 3.32
N LEU A 12 -9.33 -4.50 2.34
CA LEU A 12 -8.00 -3.91 2.11
C LEU A 12 -7.52 -3.07 3.29
N PHE A 13 -8.44 -2.40 3.98
CA PHE A 13 -8.16 -1.63 5.18
C PHE A 13 -7.63 -2.54 6.28
N ILE A 14 -8.38 -3.60 6.63
CA ILE A 14 -7.98 -4.57 7.65
C ILE A 14 -6.67 -5.25 7.26
N SER A 15 -6.55 -5.72 6.02
CA SER A 15 -5.32 -6.36 5.54
C SER A 15 -4.14 -5.39 5.60
N GLY A 16 -4.33 -4.12 5.26
CA GLY A 16 -3.30 -3.09 5.36
C GLY A 16 -2.75 -2.96 6.77
N PHE A 17 -3.60 -2.93 7.80
CA PHE A 17 -3.14 -2.92 9.19
C PHE A 17 -2.42 -4.20 9.59
N LEU A 18 -2.93 -5.38 9.19
CA LEU A 18 -2.26 -6.65 9.47
C LEU A 18 -0.89 -6.73 8.80
N MET A 19 -0.77 -6.21 7.58
CA MET A 19 0.49 -6.14 6.83
C MET A 19 1.48 -5.19 7.51
N ILE A 20 1.03 -4.01 7.96
CA ILE A 20 1.85 -3.07 8.74
C ILE A 20 2.31 -3.72 10.05
N TYR A 21 1.40 -4.37 10.78
CA TYR A 21 1.74 -5.10 12.01
C TYR A 21 2.77 -6.19 11.77
N THR A 22 2.60 -6.96 10.69
CA THR A 22 3.54 -8.03 10.31
C THR A 22 4.90 -7.46 9.97
N ALA A 23 4.97 -6.36 9.21
CA ALA A 23 6.23 -5.67 8.91
C ALA A 23 6.90 -5.05 10.14
N TYR A 24 6.11 -4.60 11.13
CA TYR A 24 6.65 -4.13 12.39
C TYR A 24 7.28 -5.27 13.19
N ARG A 25 6.62 -6.43 13.23
CA ARG A 25 7.07 -7.62 13.96
C ARG A 25 8.24 -8.33 13.27
N ASP A 26 8.21 -8.46 11.95
CA ASP A 26 9.28 -9.03 11.14
C ASP A 26 9.59 -8.14 9.95
N ARG A 27 10.68 -7.38 10.06
CA ARG A 27 11.10 -6.44 9.00
C ARG A 27 11.62 -7.14 7.75
N LYS A 28 11.97 -8.43 7.79
CA LYS A 28 12.51 -9.15 6.63
C LYS A 28 11.48 -9.29 5.52
N VAL A 29 10.19 -9.31 5.87
CA VAL A 29 9.09 -9.39 4.89
C VAL A 29 9.12 -8.22 3.90
N LEU A 30 9.56 -7.02 4.34
CA LEU A 30 9.64 -5.82 3.50
C LEU A 30 10.65 -5.95 2.35
N THR A 31 11.62 -6.86 2.48
CA THR A 31 12.68 -7.07 1.47
C THR A 31 12.42 -8.27 0.54
N GLY A 32 11.34 -9.03 0.77
CA GLY A 32 10.98 -10.19 -0.03
C GLY A 32 10.31 -9.86 -1.38
N TYR A 33 9.98 -8.59 -1.62
CA TYR A 33 9.20 -8.15 -2.78
C TYR A 33 10.07 -7.72 -3.97
N ASN A 34 9.54 -7.87 -5.17
CA ASN A 34 10.16 -7.35 -6.39
C ASN A 34 10.01 -5.82 -6.45
N PHE A 35 11.10 -5.10 -6.68
CA PHE A 35 11.10 -3.63 -6.74
C PHE A 35 10.19 -3.05 -7.82
N ILE A 36 10.25 -3.55 -9.06
CA ILE A 36 9.45 -3.03 -10.16
C ILE A 36 7.96 -3.33 -9.92
N GLY A 37 7.63 -4.55 -9.50
CA GLY A 37 6.26 -4.91 -9.15
C GLY A 37 5.70 -4.04 -8.01
N THR A 38 6.51 -3.81 -6.98
CA THR A 38 6.14 -2.93 -5.85
C THR A 38 5.92 -1.49 -6.30
N LEU A 39 6.77 -0.97 -7.17
CA LEU A 39 6.66 0.38 -7.72
C LEU A 39 5.36 0.54 -8.54
N LEU A 40 5.07 -0.41 -9.42
CA LEU A 40 3.85 -0.42 -10.23
C LEU A 40 2.60 -0.50 -9.34
N LEU A 41 2.65 -1.32 -8.28
CA LEU A 41 1.54 -1.49 -7.37
C LEU A 41 1.29 -0.23 -6.53
N ALA A 42 2.33 0.40 -6.00
CA ALA A 42 2.22 1.70 -5.32
C ALA A 42 1.65 2.77 -6.25
N ALA A 43 2.14 2.86 -7.49
CA ALA A 43 1.61 3.79 -8.49
C ALA A 43 0.15 3.52 -8.84
N GLY A 44 -0.23 2.25 -9.01
CA GLY A 44 -1.61 1.85 -9.27
C GLY A 44 -2.55 2.27 -8.14
N ILE A 45 -2.17 2.04 -6.89
CA ILE A 45 -2.96 2.48 -5.73
C ILE A 45 -3.07 4.02 -5.69
N THR A 46 -2.01 4.76 -6.03
CA THR A 46 -2.06 6.22 -6.14
C THR A 46 -3.12 6.66 -7.15
N PHE A 47 -3.15 6.07 -8.35
CA PHE A 47 -4.17 6.38 -9.36
C PHE A 47 -5.59 6.09 -8.86
N VAL A 48 -5.78 4.96 -8.17
CA VAL A 48 -7.08 4.61 -7.57
C VAL A 48 -7.51 5.64 -6.52
N ILE A 49 -6.60 6.09 -5.66
CA ILE A 49 -6.89 7.13 -4.67
C ILE A 49 -7.26 8.46 -5.34
N VAL A 50 -6.53 8.87 -6.39
CA VAL A 50 -6.85 10.09 -7.16
C VAL A 50 -8.24 9.98 -7.77
N PHE A 51 -8.57 8.84 -8.39
CA PHE A 51 -9.90 8.57 -8.94
C PHE A 51 -10.98 8.65 -7.85
N TYR A 52 -10.76 8.03 -6.68
CA TYR A 52 -11.72 8.11 -5.57
C TYR A 52 -11.94 9.54 -5.08
N LEU A 53 -10.89 10.37 -5.03
CA LEU A 53 -11.03 11.78 -4.66
C LEU A 53 -11.80 12.59 -5.71
N GLN A 54 -11.57 12.32 -7.00
CA GLN A 54 -12.28 12.99 -8.10
C GLN A 54 -13.77 12.65 -8.13
N GLU A 55 -14.12 11.40 -7.86
CA GLU A 55 -15.50 10.92 -7.83
C GLU A 55 -16.21 11.15 -6.47
N GLY A 56 -15.52 11.71 -5.49
CA GLY A 56 -16.08 11.97 -4.15
C GLY A 56 -16.26 10.72 -3.27
N TYR A 57 -15.57 9.62 -3.58
CA TYR A 57 -15.54 8.38 -2.77
C TYR A 57 -14.59 8.50 -1.57
N TYR A 58 -14.89 9.41 -0.64
CA TYR A 58 -14.04 9.69 0.52
C TYR A 58 -13.89 8.49 1.48
N ILE A 59 -14.94 7.68 1.64
CA ILE A 59 -14.90 6.49 2.51
C ILE A 59 -13.91 5.46 1.92
N SER A 60 -14.09 5.09 0.65
CA SER A 60 -13.15 4.25 -0.09
C SER A 60 -11.73 4.79 -0.09
N THR A 61 -11.54 6.10 -0.21
CA THR A 61 -10.23 6.76 -0.08
C THR A 61 -9.59 6.44 1.27
N PHE A 62 -10.29 6.72 2.38
CA PHE A 62 -9.80 6.46 3.72
C PHE A 62 -9.50 4.97 3.94
N LEU A 63 -10.38 4.09 3.48
CA LEU A 63 -10.24 2.65 3.61
C LEU A 63 -9.02 2.10 2.84
N THR A 64 -8.58 2.79 1.77
CA THR A 64 -7.43 2.37 0.97
C THR A 64 -6.09 2.83 1.55
N LEU A 65 -6.08 3.85 2.40
CA LEU A 65 -4.85 4.48 2.91
C LEU A 65 -3.90 3.52 3.65
N PRO A 66 -4.34 2.64 4.57
CA PRO A 66 -3.41 1.75 5.27
C PRO A 66 -2.67 0.80 4.33
N ASN A 67 -3.38 0.27 3.33
CA ASN A 67 -2.77 -0.56 2.29
C ASN A 67 -1.75 0.26 1.47
N TYR A 68 -2.12 1.47 1.04
CA TYR A 68 -1.20 2.36 0.34
C TYR A 68 0.07 2.64 1.15
N PHE A 69 -0.07 3.02 2.43
CA PHE A 69 1.08 3.32 3.30
C PHE A 69 2.01 2.12 3.47
N TYR A 70 1.45 0.91 3.61
CA TYR A 70 2.26 -0.29 3.67
C TYR A 70 3.17 -0.42 2.44
N TRP A 71 2.62 -0.26 1.23
CA TRP A 71 3.39 -0.40 0.00
C TRP A 71 4.44 0.69 -0.19
N ILE A 72 4.17 1.91 0.30
CA ILE A 72 5.18 2.97 0.37
C ILE A 72 6.33 2.59 1.30
N VAL A 73 6.05 1.96 2.44
CA VAL A 73 7.08 1.46 3.37
C VAL A 73 7.90 0.33 2.72
N VAL A 74 7.26 -0.62 2.03
CA VAL A 74 7.96 -1.68 1.27
C VAL A 74 8.87 -1.05 0.22
N LEU A 75 8.36 -0.11 -0.57
CA LEU A 75 9.16 0.56 -1.61
C LEU A 75 10.38 1.27 -1.01
N ALA A 76 10.20 1.99 0.11
CA ALA A 76 11.30 2.64 0.82
C ALA A 76 12.35 1.63 1.32
N ALA A 77 11.92 0.49 1.87
CA ALA A 77 12.82 -0.57 2.32
C ALA A 77 13.63 -1.17 1.15
N LEU A 78 12.99 -1.42 0.01
CA LEU A 78 13.67 -1.93 -1.19
C LEU A 78 14.68 -0.92 -1.77
N ILE A 79 14.35 0.37 -1.77
CA ILE A 79 15.28 1.43 -2.18
C ILE A 79 16.49 1.44 -1.24
N GLN A 80 16.27 1.35 0.07
CA GLN A 80 17.36 1.33 1.05
C GLN A 80 18.25 0.09 0.88
N GLN A 81 17.68 -1.08 0.60
CA GLN A 81 18.43 -2.31 0.33
C GLN A 81 19.29 -2.19 -0.93
N ARG A 82 18.73 -1.69 -2.04
CA ARG A 82 19.50 -1.44 -3.27
C ARG A 82 20.67 -0.49 -3.04
N ARG A 83 20.46 0.59 -2.28
CA ARG A 83 21.53 1.53 -1.92
C ARG A 83 22.66 0.88 -1.11
N LYS A 84 22.35 -0.11 -0.27
CA LYS A 84 23.35 -0.87 0.49
C LYS A 84 24.10 -1.89 -0.36
N GLN A 85 23.50 -2.44 -1.41
CA GLN A 85 24.15 -3.40 -2.33
C GLN A 85 25.07 -2.73 -3.36
N VAL A 86 24.84 -1.45 -3.65
CA VAL A 86 25.65 -0.66 -4.59
C VAL A 86 26.86 -0.01 -3.92
N LYS A 87 26.93 -0.02 -2.58
CA LYS A 87 28.10 0.37 -1.79
C LYS A 87 28.97 -0.84 -1.50
#